data_AF-A0A1V4H9A1-F1
#
_entry.id   AF-A0A1V4H9A1-F1
#
_cell.length_a   1.000
_cell.length_b   1.000
_cell.length_c   1.000
_cell.angle_alpha   90.00
_cell.angle_beta   90.00
_cell.angle_gamma   90.00
#
_symmetry.space_group_name_H-M   'P 1'
#
loop_
_entity.id
_entity.type
_entity.pdbx_description
1 polymer ?
#
loop_
_entity_poly.entity_id
_entity_poly.type
_entity_poly.pdbx_seq_one_letter_code
_entity_poly.pdbx_strand_id
1 'polypeptide(L)'
;MDKNPAYPPAIQELITEKSLPKETLIRQKKYLNNIVEQDHRFIKKITKPMLGFKSFLTADQTLKGIEALHMIRKGQADDNSTVLTAVEWLNKIFDLVA
;
A
#
# COMPACT_ATOMS: atom_id res chain seq x y z
N MET A 1 8.65 14.49 -5.19
CA MET A 1 7.24 14.85 -5.40
C MET A 1 7.13 15.57 -6.72
N ASP A 2 6.19 15.18 -7.56
CA ASP A 2 5.70 16.07 -8.61
C ASP A 2 5.27 17.37 -7.95
N LYS A 3 5.68 18.51 -8.49
CA LYS A 3 5.32 19.84 -7.97
C LYS A 3 3.88 20.19 -8.33
N ASN A 4 2.96 19.23 -8.23
CA ASN A 4 1.56 19.40 -8.59
C ASN A 4 0.94 20.45 -7.65
N PRO A 5 0.35 21.53 -8.20
CA PRO A 5 -0.32 22.56 -7.41
C PRO A 5 -1.45 22.05 -6.49
N ALA A 6 -1.99 20.86 -6.75
CA ALA A 6 -3.05 20.25 -5.95
C ALA A 6 -2.59 19.72 -4.58
N TYR A 7 -1.30 19.46 -4.37
CA TYR A 7 -0.83 18.84 -3.12
C TYR A 7 -0.93 19.75 -1.87
N PRO A 8 -0.48 21.03 -1.91
CA PRO A 8 -0.54 21.88 -0.71
C PRO A 8 -1.96 22.10 -0.18
N PRO A 9 -2.99 22.37 -1.02
CA PRO A 9 -4.38 22.47 -0.54
C PRO A 9 -4.88 21.18 0.12
N ALA A 10 -4.66 20.02 -0.52
CA ALA A 10 -5.10 18.74 0.01
C ALA A 10 -4.44 18.39 1.36
N ILE A 11 -3.15 18.70 1.51
CA ILE A 11 -2.44 18.44 2.79
C ILE A 11 -2.97 19.36 3.89
N GLN A 12 -3.28 20.62 3.56
CA GLN A 12 -3.86 21.55 4.53
C GLN A 12 -5.26 21.11 4.99
N GLU A 13 -6.06 20.59 4.07
CA GLU A 13 -7.38 20.00 4.36
C GLU A 13 -7.24 18.80 5.30
N LEU A 14 -6.34 17.85 4.99
CA LEU A 14 -6.07 16.68 5.83
C LEU A 14 -5.55 17.03 7.23
N ILE A 15 -4.76 18.11 7.38
CA ILE A 15 -4.35 18.61 8.69
C ILE A 15 -5.55 19.19 9.46
N THR A 16 -6.46 19.86 8.75
CA THR A 16 -7.67 20.46 9.33
C THR A 16 -8.63 19.39 9.83
N GLU A 17 -8.77 18.31 9.07
CA GLU A 17 -9.57 17.11 9.42
C GLU A 17 -8.94 16.26 10.54
N LYS A 18 -7.72 16.58 10.99
CA LYS A 18 -6.91 15.80 11.94
C LYS A 18 -6.54 14.39 11.43
N SER A 19 -6.71 14.14 10.13
CA SER A 19 -6.23 12.94 9.44
C SER A 19 -4.69 12.90 9.37
N LEU A 20 -4.04 14.07 9.40
CA LEU A 20 -2.59 14.22 9.48
C LEU A 20 -2.17 15.03 10.71
N PRO A 21 -1.02 14.70 11.35
CA PRO A 21 -0.43 15.52 12.40
C PRO A 21 -0.13 16.94 11.90
N LYS A 22 -0.33 17.94 12.77
CA LYS A 22 -0.03 19.35 12.46
C LYS A 22 1.43 19.61 12.10
N GLU A 23 2.33 18.75 12.57
CA GLU A 23 3.78 18.80 12.36
C GLU A 23 4.22 18.10 11.07
N THR A 24 3.28 17.68 10.21
CA THR A 24 3.60 16.97 8.96
C THR A 24 4.41 17.88 8.03
N LEU A 25 5.65 17.45 7.72
CA LEU A 25 6.56 18.17 6.82
C LEU A 25 6.55 17.55 5.43
N ILE A 26 6.32 18.38 4.41
CA ILE A 26 6.37 17.96 3.02
C ILE A 26 7.83 17.92 2.54
N ARG A 27 8.31 16.72 2.16
CA ARG A 27 9.67 16.54 1.63
C ARG A 27 9.67 16.44 0.11
N GLN A 28 10.05 17.51 -0.58
CA GLN A 28 10.16 17.53 -2.05
C GLN A 28 11.55 17.07 -2.55
N LYS A 29 12.07 15.95 -2.04
CA LYS A 29 13.38 15.42 -2.47
C LYS A 29 13.18 14.34 -3.53
N LYS A 30 13.84 14.49 -4.69
CA LYS A 30 13.73 13.54 -5.83
C LYS A 30 14.13 12.11 -5.44
N TYR A 31 15.20 11.94 -4.66
CA TYR A 31 15.66 10.61 -4.26
C TYR A 31 14.65 9.89 -3.36
N LEU A 32 13.98 10.59 -2.42
CA LEU A 32 12.95 9.99 -1.57
C LEU A 32 11.75 9.53 -2.40
N ASN A 33 11.37 10.32 -3.40
CA ASN A 33 10.33 9.93 -4.35
C ASN A 33 10.72 8.66 -5.11
N ASN A 34 11.97 8.56 -5.56
CA ASN A 34 12.45 7.39 -6.29
C ASN A 34 12.41 6.13 -5.43
N ILE A 35 12.62 6.21 -4.11
CA ILE A 35 12.53 5.06 -3.20
C ILE A 35 11.07 4.58 -3.11
N VAL A 36 10.11 5.48 -2.93
CA VAL A 36 8.68 5.13 -2.89
C VAL A 36 8.23 4.55 -4.22
N GLU A 37 8.59 5.20 -5.34
CA GLU A 37 8.28 4.69 -6.68
C GLU A 37 8.94 3.35 -6.96
N GLN A 38 10.12 3.11 -6.37
CA GLN A 38 10.82 1.84 -6.49
C GLN A 38 10.07 0.72 -5.80
N ASP A 39 9.54 0.97 -4.61
CA ASP A 39 8.79 -0.01 -3.84
C ASP A 39 7.54 -0.49 -4.62
N HIS A 40 6.84 0.45 -5.26
CA HIS A 40 5.66 0.15 -6.07
C HIS A 40 5.97 -0.57 -7.40
N ARG A 41 7.25 -0.70 -7.83
CA ARG A 41 7.59 -1.30 -9.13
C ARG A 41 7.10 -2.74 -9.26
N PHE A 42 7.12 -3.50 -8.17
CA PHE A 42 6.67 -4.89 -8.20
C PHE A 42 5.18 -4.97 -8.53
N ILE A 43 4.35 -4.22 -7.81
CA ILE A 43 2.90 -4.17 -8.01
C ILE A 43 2.61 -3.67 -9.43
N LYS A 44 3.21 -2.54 -9.85
CA LYS A 44 3.04 -1.98 -11.20
C LYS A 44 3.44 -2.97 -12.30
N LYS A 45 4.48 -3.78 -12.09
CA LYS A 45 4.90 -4.81 -13.06
C LYS A 45 3.83 -5.89 -13.26
N ILE A 46 3.19 -6.32 -12.18
CA ILE A 46 2.12 -7.33 -12.21
C ILE A 46 0.83 -6.74 -12.79
N THR A 47 0.48 -5.51 -12.44
CA THR A 47 -0.78 -4.89 -12.85
C THR A 47 -0.74 -4.28 -14.26
N LYS A 48 0.43 -3.87 -14.77
CA LYS A 48 0.57 -3.27 -16.11
C LYS A 48 0.03 -4.11 -17.28
N PRO A 49 0.23 -5.44 -17.35
CA PRO A 49 -0.38 -6.25 -18.40
C PRO A 49 -1.87 -6.56 -18.17
N MET A 50 -2.45 -6.18 -17.03
CA MET A 50 -3.89 -6.38 -16.77
C MET A 50 -4.71 -5.31 -17.49
N LEU A 51 -5.96 -5.63 -17.86
CA LEU A 51 -6.92 -4.69 -18.46
C LEU A 51 -7.52 -3.69 -17.44
N GLY A 52 -6.82 -3.44 -16.33
CA GLY A 52 -7.32 -2.68 -15.18
C GLY A 52 -8.28 -3.47 -14.28
N PHE A 53 -8.70 -2.82 -13.20
CA PHE A 53 -9.67 -3.37 -12.25
C PHE A 53 -11.08 -2.86 -12.56
N LYS A 54 -12.09 -3.71 -12.41
CA LYS A 54 -13.49 -3.35 -12.71
C LYS A 54 -14.16 -2.56 -11.57
N SER A 55 -13.70 -2.72 -10.33
CA SER A 55 -14.21 -1.99 -9.17
C SER A 55 -13.13 -1.80 -8.11
N PHE A 56 -13.31 -0.83 -7.21
CA PHE A 56 -12.40 -0.60 -6.09
C PHE A 56 -12.27 -1.80 -5.17
N LEU A 57 -13.38 -2.49 -4.86
CA LEU A 57 -13.36 -3.69 -4.03
C LEU A 57 -12.50 -4.80 -4.66
N THR A 58 -12.65 -5.01 -5.97
CA THR A 58 -11.83 -6.01 -6.68
C THR A 58 -10.36 -5.59 -6.74
N ALA A 59 -10.07 -4.30 -6.87
CA ALA A 59 -8.72 -3.77 -6.86
C ALA A 59 -8.05 -4.00 -5.50
N ASP A 60 -8.72 -3.63 -4.41
CA ASP A 60 -8.23 -3.79 -3.04
C ASP A 60 -7.87 -5.25 -2.74
N GLN A 61 -8.81 -6.17 -2.96
CA GLN A 61 -8.62 -7.60 -2.71
C GLN A 61 -7.49 -8.20 -3.58
N THR A 62 -7.40 -7.79 -4.85
CA THR A 62 -6.34 -8.28 -5.75
C THR A 62 -4.97 -7.76 -5.33
N LEU A 63 -4.87 -6.48 -4.95
CA LEU A 63 -3.62 -5.89 -4.49
C LEU A 63 -3.15 -6.52 -3.17
N LYS A 64 -4.06 -6.72 -2.20
CA LYS A 64 -3.78 -7.45 -0.95
C LYS A 64 -3.23 -8.86 -1.20
N GLY A 65 -3.83 -9.61 -2.15
CA GLY A 65 -3.33 -10.93 -2.54
C GLY A 65 -1.94 -10.90 -3.18
N ILE A 66 -1.67 -9.94 -4.06
CA ILE A 66 -0.35 -9.74 -4.67
C ILE A 66 0.70 -9.43 -3.59
N GLU A 67 0.37 -8.57 -2.63
CA GLU A 67 1.24 -8.22 -1.51
C GLU A 67 1.48 -9.41 -0.56
N ALA A 68 0.44 -10.17 -0.21
CA ALA A 68 0.55 -11.37 0.61
C ALA A 68 1.55 -12.38 0.02
N LEU A 69 1.38 -12.71 -1.27
CA LEU A 69 2.30 -13.59 -1.98
C LEU A 69 3.72 -13.02 -2.05
N HIS A 70 3.86 -11.70 -2.18
CA HIS A 70 5.16 -11.04 -2.18
C HIS A 70 5.87 -11.14 -0.82
N MET A 71 5.13 -10.98 0.28
CA MET A 71 5.63 -11.14 1.65
C MET A 71 6.09 -12.58 1.90
N ILE A 72 5.28 -13.59 1.50
CA ILE A 72 5.66 -15.01 1.59
C ILE A 72 6.97 -15.26 0.84
N ARG A 73 7.06 -14.80 -0.41
CA ARG A 73 8.25 -14.97 -1.26
C ARG A 73 9.50 -14.31 -0.66
N LYS A 74 9.35 -13.23 0.12
CA LYS A 74 10.45 -12.55 0.81
C LYS A 74 10.79 -13.17 2.17
N GLY A 75 10.00 -14.12 2.68
CA GLY A 75 10.13 -14.62 4.05
C GLY A 75 9.70 -13.59 5.11
N GLN A 76 8.79 -12.69 4.75
CA GLN A 76 8.23 -11.65 5.63
C GLN A 76 6.83 -12.00 6.15
N ALA A 77 6.32 -13.19 5.83
CA ALA A 77 5.11 -13.69 6.46
C ALA A 77 5.40 -13.98 7.94
N ASP A 78 4.40 -13.80 8.81
CA ASP A 78 4.49 -14.20 10.22
C ASP A 78 4.77 -15.71 10.31
N ASP A 79 5.09 -16.18 11.52
CA ASP A 79 5.43 -17.57 11.77
C ASP A 79 4.28 -18.53 11.37
N ASN A 80 4.36 -19.04 10.15
CA ASN A 80 3.48 -20.06 9.58
C ASN A 80 3.91 -21.47 10.00
N SER A 81 4.52 -21.62 11.19
CA SER A 81 4.91 -22.91 11.76
C SER A 81 3.74 -23.88 11.87
N THR A 82 2.50 -23.38 11.94
CA THR A 82 1.28 -24.18 11.94
C THR A 82 0.26 -23.67 10.91
N VAL A 83 -0.69 -24.54 10.55
CA VAL A 83 -1.80 -24.17 9.65
C VAL A 83 -2.67 -23.07 10.28
N LEU A 84 -2.85 -23.07 11.60
CA LEU A 84 -3.67 -22.07 12.30
C LEU A 84 -3.06 -20.67 12.21
N THR A 85 -1.76 -20.54 12.47
CA THR A 85 -1.08 -19.24 12.39
C THR A 85 -1.07 -18.68 10.96
N ALA A 86 -0.97 -19.55 9.95
CA ALA A 86 -1.12 -19.15 8.55
C ALA A 86 -2.53 -18.64 8.21
N VAL A 87 -3.57 -19.27 8.75
CA VAL A 87 -4.97 -18.83 8.57
C VAL A 87 -5.22 -17.51 9.28
N GLU A 88 -4.72 -17.35 10.51
CA GLU A 88 -4.82 -16.08 11.26
C GLU A 88 -4.11 -14.93 10.53
N TRP A 89 -2.90 -15.18 10.02
CA TRP A 89 -2.15 -14.20 9.24
C TRP A 89 -2.88 -13.80 7.96
N LEU A 90 -3.46 -14.75 7.21
CA LEU A 90 -4.26 -14.46 6.03
C LEU A 90 -5.51 -13.64 6.38
N ASN A 91 -6.24 -14.02 7.44
CA ASN A 91 -7.42 -13.30 7.87
C ASN A 91 -7.11 -11.84 8.23
N LYS A 92 -5.93 -11.61 8.83
CA LYS A 92 -5.44 -10.26 9.15
C LYS A 92 -5.11 -9.43 7.90
N ILE A 93 -4.54 -10.03 6.85
CA ILE A 93 -4.23 -9.30 5.60
C ILE A 93 -5.49 -8.92 4.84
N PHE A 94 -6.46 -9.83 4.80
CA PHE A 94 -7.68 -9.65 4.04
C PHE A 94 -8.80 -8.97 4.85
N ASP A 95 -8.53 -8.60 6.11
CA ASP A 95 -9.49 -8.00 7.03
C ASP A 95 -10.78 -8.85 7.17
N LEU A 96 -10.64 -10.19 7.17
CA LEU A 96 -11.77 -11.13 7.16
C LEU A 96 -12.34 -11.42 8.55
N VAL A 97 -11.57 -11.11 9.60
CA VAL A 97 -11.95 -11.31 11.00
C VAL A 97 -11.60 -10.04 11.77
N ALA A 98 -12.61 -9.44 12.41
CA ALA A 98 -12.49 -8.29 13.32
C ALA A 98 -12.46 -8.75 14.78
#